data_AF-A0A2N6ARA9-F1
#
_entry.id   AF-A0A2N6ARA9-F1
#
_cell.length_a   1.000
_cell.length_b   1.000
_cell.length_c   1.000
_cell.angle_alpha   90.00
_cell.angle_beta   90.00
_cell.angle_gamma   90.00
#
_symmetry.space_group_name_H-M   'P 1'
#
loop_
_entity.id
_entity.type
_entity.pdbx_description
1 polymer ?
#
loop_
_entity_poly.entity_id
_entity_poly.type
_entity_poly.pdbx_seq_one_letter_code
_entity_poly.pdbx_strand_id
1 'polypeptide(L)'
;MALEVLPEWMSNLDDEDAVFIKKFLLASGSLKEIAKIYQVTYPTVRLRLDRLIQKIKLSESNSAEPYVSLIKRMAVNEKMDFDTAKILISEYRKMREDGE
;
A
#
# COMPACT_ATOMS: atom_id res chain seq x y z
N MET A 1 -12.26 17.35 16.54
CA MET A 1 -10.92 17.44 15.93
C MET A 1 -11.06 17.05 14.48
N ALA A 2 -10.95 18.00 13.55
CA ALA A 2 -10.76 17.65 12.16
C ALA A 2 -9.38 17.00 12.02
N LEU A 3 -9.21 16.07 11.09
CA LEU A 3 -7.89 15.65 10.64
C LEU A 3 -7.26 16.85 9.93
N GLU A 4 -6.60 17.74 10.67
CA GLU A 4 -5.88 18.90 10.08
C GLU A 4 -4.66 18.45 9.26
N VAL A 5 -4.23 17.20 9.44
CA VAL A 5 -3.13 16.56 8.70
C VAL A 5 -3.62 15.24 8.13
N LEU A 6 -3.42 15.04 6.83
CA LEU A 6 -3.69 13.77 6.15
C LEU A 6 -2.77 12.67 6.73
N PRO A 7 -3.32 11.52 7.16
CA PRO A 7 -2.52 10.39 7.64
C PRO A 7 -1.54 9.89 6.58
N GLU A 8 -0.35 9.46 7.00
CA GLU A 8 0.71 9.00 6.09
C GLU A 8 0.27 7.85 5.17
N TRP A 9 -0.64 6.99 5.64
CA TRP A 9 -1.18 5.89 4.83
C TRP A 9 -2.05 6.36 3.66
N MET A 10 -2.62 7.55 3.74
CA MET A 10 -3.39 8.16 2.65
C MET A 10 -2.48 8.81 1.59
N SER A 11 -1.23 9.12 1.93
CA SER A 11 -0.29 9.83 1.05
C SER A 11 0.06 9.09 -0.24
N ASN A 12 -0.07 7.75 -0.24
CA ASN A 12 0.25 6.88 -1.38
C ASN A 12 -1.00 6.35 -2.11
N LEU A 13 -2.19 6.85 -1.76
CA LEU A 13 -3.43 6.48 -2.42
C LEU A 13 -3.65 7.38 -3.64
N ASP A 14 -4.06 6.77 -4.74
CA ASP A 14 -4.53 7.52 -5.90
C ASP A 14 -6.00 7.97 -5.71
N ASP A 15 -6.47 8.88 -6.57
CA ASP A 15 -7.85 9.38 -6.51
C ASP A 15 -8.88 8.25 -6.60
N GLU A 16 -8.54 7.22 -7.37
CA GLU A 16 -9.36 6.03 -7.57
C GLU A 16 -9.49 5.17 -6.31
N ASP A 17 -8.42 5.03 -5.54
CA ASP A 17 -8.38 4.37 -4.23
C ASP A 17 -9.22 5.15 -3.22
N ALA A 18 -9.11 6.49 -3.20
CA ALA A 18 -9.91 7.33 -2.31
C ALA A 18 -11.42 7.22 -2.62
N VAL A 19 -11.79 7.23 -3.90
CA VAL A 19 -13.18 7.02 -4.34
C VAL A 19 -13.66 5.62 -3.97
N PHE A 20 -12.81 4.60 -4.13
CA PHE A 20 -13.13 3.23 -3.75
C PHE A 20 -13.40 3.12 -2.24
N ILE A 21 -12.53 3.67 -1.39
CA ILE A 21 -12.69 3.68 0.07
C ILE A 21 -14.01 4.34 0.44
N LYS A 22 -14.30 5.53 -0.12
CA LYS A 22 -15.54 6.25 0.15
C LYS A 22 -16.76 5.41 -0.18
N LYS A 23 -16.82 4.81 -1.37
CA LYS A 23 -17.95 3.96 -1.76
C LYS A 23 -18.05 2.71 -0.90
N PHE A 24 -16.91 2.07 -0.60
CA PHE A 24 -16.85 0.88 0.24
C PHE A 24 -17.42 1.14 1.64
N LEU A 25 -17.06 2.27 2.26
CA LEU A 25 -17.61 2.69 3.55
C LEU A 25 -19.12 3.00 3.48
N LEU A 26 -19.57 3.69 2.44
CA LEU A 26 -21.00 3.96 2.22
C LEU A 26 -21.81 2.66 1.98
N ALA A 27 -21.16 1.61 1.48
CA ALA A 27 -21.74 0.27 1.33
C ALA A 27 -21.54 -0.62 2.58
N SER A 28 -21.21 -0.04 3.73
CA SER A 28 -20.94 -0.76 4.99
C SER A 28 -19.88 -1.85 4.88
N GLY A 29 -18.89 -1.65 3.99
CA GLY A 29 -17.83 -2.62 3.71
C GLY A 29 -18.28 -3.85 2.92
N SER A 30 -19.48 -3.84 2.32
CA SER A 30 -19.99 -4.97 1.57
C SER A 30 -19.32 -5.09 0.20
N LEU A 31 -18.42 -6.05 0.06
CA LEU A 31 -17.81 -6.42 -1.23
C LEU A 31 -18.85 -6.80 -2.29
N LYS A 32 -19.96 -7.43 -1.89
CA LYS A 32 -21.05 -7.80 -2.82
C LYS A 32 -21.78 -6.56 -3.34
N GLU A 33 -22.00 -5.57 -2.50
CA GLU A 33 -22.71 -4.35 -2.90
C GLU A 33 -21.82 -3.48 -3.79
N ILE A 34 -20.53 -3.40 -3.47
CA ILE A 34 -19.55 -2.71 -4.31
C ILE A 34 -19.41 -3.37 -5.69
N ALA A 35 -19.46 -4.70 -5.75
CA ALA A 35 -19.46 -5.43 -7.03
C ALA A 35 -20.65 -5.00 -7.92
N LYS A 36 -21.83 -4.81 -7.34
CA LYS A 36 -23.00 -4.27 -8.08
C LYS A 36 -22.77 -2.83 -8.53
N ILE A 37 -22.28 -1.95 -7.65
CA ILE A 37 -22.06 -0.53 -7.94
C ILE A 37 -21.07 -0.36 -9.10
N TYR A 38 -19.98 -1.12 -9.10
CA TYR A 38 -18.97 -1.08 -10.15
C TYR A 38 -19.29 -1.98 -11.35
N GLN A 39 -20.39 -2.73 -11.32
CA GLN A 39 -20.80 -3.69 -12.35
C GLN A 39 -19.70 -4.71 -12.70
N VAL A 40 -18.99 -5.19 -11.68
CA VAL A 40 -17.92 -6.19 -11.79
C VAL A 40 -18.21 -7.38 -10.88
N THR A 41 -17.38 -8.43 -10.99
CA THR A 41 -17.55 -9.61 -10.15
C THR A 41 -17.05 -9.37 -8.73
N TYR A 42 -17.61 -10.12 -7.77
CA TYR A 42 -17.14 -10.11 -6.38
C TYR A 42 -15.63 -10.40 -6.25
N PRO A 43 -15.05 -11.40 -6.95
CA PRO A 43 -13.60 -11.61 -6.96
C PRO A 43 -12.79 -10.40 -7.44
N THR A 44 -13.29 -9.66 -8.44
CA THR A 44 -12.63 -8.44 -8.95
C THR A 44 -12.53 -7.37 -7.87
N VAL A 45 -13.63 -7.12 -7.15
CA VAL A 45 -13.64 -6.14 -6.05
C VAL A 45 -12.75 -6.58 -4.91
N ARG A 46 -12.77 -7.88 -4.57
CA ARG A 46 -11.92 -8.42 -3.51
C ARG A 46 -10.44 -8.21 -3.82
N LEU A 47 -10.01 -8.50 -5.04
CA LEU A 47 -8.63 -8.24 -5.47
C LEU A 47 -8.24 -6.77 -5.34
N ARG A 48 -9.16 -5.85 -5.67
CA ARG A 48 -8.94 -4.40 -5.51
C ARG A 48 -8.79 -4.01 -4.04
N LEU A 49 -9.64 -4.54 -3.15
CA LEU A 49 -9.55 -4.32 -1.71
C LEU A 49 -8.23 -4.87 -1.15
N ASP A 50 -7.82 -6.07 -1.55
CA ASP A 50 -6.58 -6.69 -1.08
C ASP A 50 -5.35 -5.84 -1.47
N ARG A 51 -5.30 -5.32 -2.70
CA ARG A 51 -4.25 -4.40 -3.16
C ARG A 51 -4.21 -3.11 -2.34
N LEU A 52 -5.37 -2.53 -2.05
CA LEU A 52 -5.47 -1.33 -1.23
C LEU A 52 -4.94 -1.58 0.19
N ILE A 53 -5.33 -2.68 0.82
CA ILE A 53 -4.83 -3.08 2.15
C ILE A 53 -3.31 -3.25 2.12
N GLN A 54 -2.75 -3.85 1.05
CA GLN A 54 -1.30 -3.98 0.91
C GLN A 54 -0.61 -2.60 0.80
N LYS A 55 -1.15 -1.66 0.01
CA LYS A 55 -0.63 -0.29 -0.08
C LYS A 55 -0.58 0.38 1.31
N ILE A 56 -1.68 0.28 2.06
CA ILE A 56 -1.80 0.86 3.42
C ILE A 56 -0.76 0.25 4.37
N LYS A 57 -0.64 -1.08 4.39
CA LYS A 57 0.36 -1.76 5.24
C LYS A 57 1.78 -1.36 4.89
N LEU A 58 2.10 -1.20 3.60
CA LEU A 58 3.42 -0.75 3.16
C LEU A 58 3.70 0.69 3.62
N SER A 59 2.72 1.59 3.57
CA SER A 59 2.88 2.95 4.08
C SER A 59 3.04 3.01 5.59
N GLU A 60 2.32 2.18 6.37
CA GLU A 60 2.47 2.17 7.84
C GLU A 60 3.76 1.47 8.29
N SER A 61 4.28 0.54 7.47
CA SER A 61 5.59 -0.09 7.69
C SER A 61 6.77 0.89 7.48
N ASN A 62 6.53 2.12 7.01
CA ASN A 62 7.55 3.14 6.79
C ASN A 62 8.17 3.70 8.08
N SER A 63 7.66 3.36 9.25
CA SER A 63 8.14 3.91 10.51
C SER A 63 9.49 3.34 10.99
N ALA A 64 9.98 2.22 10.44
CA ALA A 64 11.21 1.56 10.93
C ALA A 64 12.46 1.73 10.06
N GLU A 65 12.35 1.81 8.73
CA GLU A 65 13.52 1.79 7.82
C GLU A 65 13.28 2.57 6.51
N PRO A 66 13.52 3.91 6.49
CA PRO A 66 13.27 4.77 5.33
C PRO A 66 13.99 4.32 4.04
N TYR A 67 15.21 3.78 4.17
CA TYR A 67 16.01 3.29 3.05
C TYR A 67 15.42 2.01 2.41
N VAL A 68 14.99 1.05 3.22
CA VAL A 68 14.31 -0.17 2.75
C VAL A 68 13.01 0.18 2.04
N SER A 69 12.29 1.18 2.53
CA SER A 69 11.06 1.65 1.91
C SER A 69 11.28 2.27 0.52
N LEU A 70 12.34 3.07 0.36
CA LEU A 70 12.72 3.61 -0.95
C LEU A 70 12.98 2.49 -1.96
N ILE A 71 13.76 1.48 -1.59
CA ILE A 71 14.08 0.34 -2.46
C ILE A 71 12.81 -0.44 -2.84
N LYS A 72 11.92 -0.71 -1.87
CA LYS A 72 10.63 -1.37 -2.13
C LYS A 72 9.77 -0.58 -3.13
N ARG A 73 9.69 0.75 -2.98
CA ARG A 73 8.96 1.60 -3.95
C ARG A 73 9.58 1.58 -5.34
N MET A 74 10.91 1.53 -5.44
CA MET A 74 11.59 1.44 -6.75
C MET A 74 11.27 0.12 -7.46
N ALA A 75 11.21 -1.00 -6.74
CA ALA A 75 10.83 -2.30 -7.31
C ALA A 75 9.36 -2.34 -7.74
N VAL A 76 8.45 -1.81 -6.93
CA VAL A 76 7.01 -1.76 -7.26
C VAL A 76 6.73 -0.89 -8.49
N ASN A 77 7.47 0.20 -8.66
CA ASN A 77 7.34 1.10 -9.81
C ASN A 77 8.17 0.66 -11.03
N GLU A 78 8.64 -0.59 -11.06
CA GLU A 78 9.41 -1.20 -12.15
C GLU A 78 10.70 -0.43 -12.51
N LYS A 79 11.21 0.41 -11.60
CA LYS A 79 12.48 1.15 -11.76
C LYS A 79 13.70 0.31 -11.39
N MET A 80 13.47 -0.87 -10.81
CA MET A 80 14.49 -1.82 -10.37
C MET A 80 13.88 -3.23 -10.38
N ASP A 81 14.65 -4.24 -10.75
CA ASP A 81 14.19 -5.63 -10.66
C ASP A 81 14.09 -6.09 -9.19
N PHE A 82 13.20 -7.06 -8.97
CA PHE A 82 12.90 -7.54 -7.62
C PHE A 82 14.10 -8.22 -6.94
N ASP A 83 14.95 -8.90 -7.70
CA ASP A 83 16.10 -9.62 -7.17
C ASP A 83 17.19 -8.65 -6.70
N THR A 84 17.47 -7.59 -7.47
CA THR A 84 18.36 -6.49 -7.09
C THR A 84 17.85 -5.76 -5.85
N ALA A 85 16.54 -5.49 -5.78
CA ALA A 85 15.95 -4.86 -4.59
C ALA A 85 16.17 -5.70 -3.32
N LYS A 86 16.07 -7.03 -3.43
CA LYS A 86 16.30 -7.96 -2.33
C LYS A 86 17.75 -7.96 -1.86
N ILE A 87 18.71 -7.93 -2.79
CA ILE A 87 20.15 -7.83 -2.49
C ILE A 87 20.43 -6.54 -1.70
N LEU A 88 19.98 -5.39 -2.20
CA LEU A 88 20.23 -4.09 -1.56
C LEU A 88 19.64 -3.98 -0.15
N ILE A 89 18.43 -4.52 0.07
CA ILE A 89 17.81 -4.55 1.40
C ILE A 89 18.57 -5.47 2.35
N SER A 90 19.05 -6.62 1.87
CA SER A 90 19.81 -7.56 2.70
C SER A 90 21.15 -7.00 3.16
N GLU A 91 21.89 -6.34 2.27
CA GLU A 91 23.18 -5.73 2.62
C GLU A 91 23.02 -4.54 3.56
N TYR A 92 22.00 -3.71 3.37
CA TYR A 92 21.68 -2.62 4.30
C TYR A 92 21.40 -3.13 5.72
N ARG A 93 20.70 -4.25 5.86
CA ARG A 93 20.37 -4.83 7.16
C ARG A 93 21.60 -5.42 7.86
N LYS A 94 22.45 -6.12 7.13
CA LYS A 94 23.75 -6.62 7.65
C LYS A 94 24.61 -5.48 8.19
N MET A 95 24.75 -4.40 7.42
CA MET A 95 25.51 -3.21 7.85
C MET A 95 24.96 -2.54 9.12
N ARG A 96 23.66 -2.67 9.38
CA ARG A 96 23.04 -2.16 10.61
C ARG A 96 23.21 -3.09 11.80
N GLU A 97 23.22 -4.40 11.58
CA GLU A 97 23.49 -5.40 12.62
C GLU A 97 24.98 -5.43 13.03
N ASP A 98 25.91 -5.14 12.10
CA ASP A 98 27.35 -5.06 12.37
C ASP A 98 27.79 -3.72 13.02
N GLY A 99 26.88 -2.74 13.11
CA GLY A 99 27.13 -1.41 13.66
C GLY A 99 26.65 -1.19 15.10
N GLU A 100 26.10 -2.23 15.74
CA GLU A 100 25.76 -2.30 17.18
C GLU A 100 26.82 -3.10 17.95
#